data_AF-A0A0L6X3T5-F1
#
_entry.id   AF-A0A0L6X3T5-F1
#
_cell.length_a   1.000
_cell.length_b   1.000
_cell.length_c   1.000
_cell.angle_alpha   90.00
_cell.angle_beta   90.00
_cell.angle_gamma   90.00
#
_symmetry.space_group_name_H-M   'P 1'
#
loop_
_entity.id
_entity.type
_entity.pdbx_description
1 polymer ?
#
loop_
_entity_poly.entity_id
_entity_poly.type
_entity_poly.pdbx_seq_one_letter_code
_entity_poly.pdbx_strand_id
1 'polypeptide(L)'
;MCLKHSKKKPEEIVQFVADGMLEPHFVKWYHTNQKQINTMNLDAYLTKFAKYALPCKWEHRVLNTLLSAKQGNKLFSDWEIKLKNLNALLSNTKSTCCLSSTALQAQLEVNMNPDLCAKLDNMNLIASTFSDWIHKVTELDKDLCYGTRKTQAVGRAPLRSTNTHPDSIINKL
;
A
#
# COMPACT_ATOMS: atom_id res chain seq x y z
N MET A 1 -9.49 0.71 18.33
CA MET A 1 -10.21 -0.11 19.34
C MET A 1 -9.29 -1.24 19.78
N CYS A 2 -8.93 -1.28 21.05
CA CYS A 2 -8.09 -2.32 21.64
C CYS A 2 -9.02 -3.44 22.13
N LEU A 3 -8.97 -4.62 21.52
CA LEU A 3 -9.73 -5.79 21.99
C LEU A 3 -9.10 -6.24 23.31
N LYS A 4 -9.74 -5.85 24.42
CA LYS A 4 -9.44 -6.36 25.75
C LYS A 4 -9.64 -7.86 25.73
N HIS A 5 -8.57 -8.64 25.75
CA HIS A 5 -8.66 -10.09 25.80
C HIS A 5 -9.32 -10.52 27.11
N SER A 6 -10.56 -10.99 26.96
CA SER A 6 -11.34 -11.74 27.93
C SER A 6 -10.49 -12.84 28.57
N LYS A 7 -10.74 -13.09 29.86
CA LYS A 7 -10.17 -14.12 30.76
C LYS A 7 -10.28 -15.59 30.26
N LYS A 8 -9.94 -15.89 29.01
CA LYS A 8 -9.96 -17.23 28.45
C LYS A 8 -8.68 -17.97 28.86
N LYS A 9 -8.82 -19.22 29.26
CA LYS A 9 -7.67 -20.08 29.56
C LYS A 9 -6.90 -20.33 28.26
N PRO A 10 -5.57 -20.54 28.29
CA PRO A 10 -4.76 -20.85 27.11
C PRO A 10 -5.35 -21.99 26.25
N GLU A 11 -5.98 -22.95 26.91
CA GLU A 11 -6.65 -24.12 26.33
C GLU A 11 -7.91 -23.77 25.51
N GLU A 12 -8.55 -22.62 25.76
CA GLU A 12 -9.78 -22.18 25.08
C GLU A 12 -9.52 -21.21 23.92
N ILE A 13 -8.28 -20.71 23.80
CA ILE A 13 -7.92 -19.70 22.80
C ILE A 13 -8.05 -20.28 21.39
N VAL A 14 -7.60 -21.51 21.17
CA VAL A 14 -7.63 -22.15 19.84
C VAL A 14 -9.06 -22.40 19.37
N GLN A 15 -9.92 -22.91 20.26
CA GLN A 15 -11.35 -23.08 20.00
C GLN A 15 -11.99 -21.74 19.64
N PHE A 16 -11.74 -20.69 20.42
CA PHE A 16 -12.29 -19.35 20.16
C PHE A 16 -11.83 -18.76 18.81
N VAL A 17 -10.56 -18.95 18.44
CA VAL A 17 -10.05 -18.50 17.14
C VAL A 17 -10.67 -19.29 16.00
N ALA A 18 -10.84 -20.60 16.17
CA ALA A 18 -11.47 -21.45 15.17
C ALA A 18 -12.96 -21.16 14.98
N ASP A 19 -13.69 -20.87 16.07
CA ASP A 19 -15.11 -20.49 16.02
C ASP A 19 -15.34 -19.16 15.27
N GLY A 20 -14.31 -18.31 15.20
CA GLY A 20 -14.32 -17.06 14.43
C GLY A 20 -14.05 -17.22 12.94
N MET A 21 -13.80 -18.44 12.44
CA MET A 21 -13.53 -18.69 11.02
C MET A 21 -14.81 -18.57 10.18
N LEU A 22 -14.80 -17.70 9.18
CA LEU A 22 -15.93 -17.49 8.27
C LEU A 22 -15.79 -18.27 6.95
N GLU A 23 -14.57 -18.68 6.59
CA GLU A 23 -14.29 -19.36 5.33
C GLU A 23 -14.65 -20.86 5.40
N PRO A 24 -15.58 -21.37 4.55
CA PRO A 24 -16.12 -22.73 4.68
C PRO A 24 -15.07 -23.85 4.66
N HIS A 25 -13.99 -23.67 3.88
CA HIS A 25 -12.94 -24.67 3.78
C HIS A 25 -12.04 -24.72 5.03
N PHE A 26 -11.80 -23.59 5.70
CA PHE A 26 -11.10 -23.55 6.99
C PHE A 26 -11.96 -24.17 8.10
N VAL A 27 -13.27 -23.89 8.11
CA VAL A 27 -14.22 -24.50 9.04
C VAL A 27 -14.22 -26.03 8.89
N LYS A 28 -14.33 -26.54 7.65
CA LYS A 28 -14.28 -27.98 7.38
C LYS A 28 -12.95 -28.60 7.84
N TRP A 29 -11.82 -27.94 7.56
CA TRP A 29 -10.51 -28.39 8.01
C TRP A 29 -10.41 -28.47 9.53
N TYR A 30 -10.89 -27.45 10.24
CA TYR A 30 -10.91 -27.42 11.70
C TYR A 30 -11.73 -28.59 12.25
N HIS A 31 -12.98 -28.77 11.82
CA HIS A 31 -13.83 -29.87 12.31
C HIS A 31 -13.23 -31.25 12.03
N THR A 32 -12.59 -31.43 10.88
CA THR A 32 -11.93 -32.70 10.54
C THR A 32 -10.76 -33.03 11.48
N ASN A 33 -10.10 -32.00 12.02
CA ASN A 33 -8.89 -32.12 12.84
C ASN A 33 -9.13 -31.71 14.31
N GLN A 34 -10.40 -31.54 14.72
CA GLN A 34 -10.78 -30.79 15.92
C GLN A 34 -10.14 -31.34 17.19
N LYS A 35 -10.18 -32.67 17.38
CA LYS A 35 -9.59 -33.32 18.56
C LYS A 35 -8.10 -33.02 18.70
N GLN A 36 -7.37 -33.00 17.58
CA GLN A 36 -5.94 -32.70 17.59
C GLN A 36 -5.70 -31.20 17.79
N ILE A 37 -6.43 -30.34 17.07
CA ILE A 37 -6.25 -28.89 17.12
C ILE A 37 -6.55 -28.34 18.52
N ASN A 38 -7.61 -28.82 19.18
CA ASN A 38 -7.99 -28.34 20.51
C ASN A 38 -7.00 -28.69 21.61
N THR A 39 -6.12 -29.68 21.38
CA THR A 39 -5.02 -30.01 22.32
C THR A 39 -3.75 -29.19 22.08
N MET A 40 -3.70 -28.40 21.00
CA MET A 40 -2.53 -27.58 20.67
C MET A 40 -2.54 -26.28 21.48
N ASN A 41 -1.34 -25.80 21.82
CA ASN A 41 -1.18 -24.40 22.20
C ASN A 41 -1.30 -23.50 20.95
N LEU A 42 -1.40 -22.20 21.19
CA LEU A 42 -1.60 -21.21 20.12
C LEU A 42 -0.48 -21.25 19.06
N ASP A 43 0.78 -21.39 19.46
CA ASP A 43 1.92 -21.39 18.52
C ASP A 43 1.91 -22.61 17.59
N ALA A 44 1.64 -23.80 18.16
CA ALA A 44 1.51 -25.03 17.41
C ALA A 44 0.31 -24.98 16.45
N TYR A 45 -0.82 -24.41 16.91
CA TYR A 45 -1.99 -24.18 16.08
C TYR A 45 -1.69 -23.22 14.92
N LEU A 46 -1.11 -22.05 15.18
CA LEU A 46 -0.77 -21.07 14.14
C LEU A 46 0.22 -21.63 13.12
N THR A 47 1.19 -22.42 13.58
CA THR A 47 2.14 -23.13 12.70
C THR A 47 1.42 -24.12 11.81
N LYS A 48 0.51 -24.92 12.36
CA LYS A 48 -0.26 -25.92 11.59
C LYS A 48 -1.23 -25.24 10.62
N PHE A 49 -1.89 -24.17 11.06
CA PHE A 49 -2.82 -23.39 10.25
C PHE A 49 -2.09 -22.71 9.09
N ALA A 50 -0.94 -22.07 9.34
CA ALA A 50 -0.12 -21.45 8.30
C ALA A 50 0.29 -22.45 7.21
N LYS A 51 0.68 -23.67 7.60
CA LYS A 51 1.01 -24.75 6.63
C LYS A 51 -0.17 -25.18 5.76
N TYR A 52 -1.40 -25.09 6.29
CA TYR A 52 -2.61 -25.46 5.56
C TYR A 52 -3.12 -24.30 4.68
N ALA A 53 -3.15 -23.09 5.23
CA ALA A 53 -3.77 -21.92 4.62
C ALA A 53 -2.86 -21.22 3.60
N LEU A 54 -1.54 -21.27 3.78
CA LEU A 54 -0.60 -20.56 2.92
C LEU A 54 -0.18 -21.43 1.73
N PRO A 55 -0.33 -20.95 0.49
CA PRO A 55 0.14 -21.67 -0.68
C PRO A 55 1.65 -21.92 -0.63
N CYS A 56 2.10 -22.98 -1.32
CA CYS A 56 3.52 -23.20 -1.54
C CYS A 56 4.17 -21.96 -2.20
N LYS A 57 5.34 -21.56 -1.69
CA LYS A 57 6.10 -20.37 -2.12
C LYS A 57 5.36 -19.04 -1.95
N TRP A 58 4.43 -18.93 -0.98
CA TRP A 58 3.72 -17.66 -0.73
C TRP A 58 4.68 -16.49 -0.47
N GLU A 59 5.79 -16.71 0.26
CA GLU A 59 6.80 -15.69 0.54
C GLU A 59 7.42 -15.14 -0.76
N HIS A 60 7.79 -16.02 -1.68
CA HIS A 60 8.28 -15.62 -3.00
C HIS A 60 7.23 -14.87 -3.81
N ARG A 61 5.95 -15.24 -3.70
CA ARG A 61 4.86 -14.50 -4.39
C ARG A 61 4.71 -13.09 -3.82
N VAL A 62 4.81 -12.93 -2.52
CA VAL A 62 4.78 -11.62 -1.85
C VAL A 62 6.01 -10.79 -2.28
N LEU A 63 7.21 -11.38 -2.27
CA LEU A 63 8.43 -10.72 -2.75
C LEU A 63 8.30 -10.30 -4.22
N ASN A 64 7.84 -11.18 -5.11
CA ASN A 64 7.64 -10.84 -6.51
C ASN A 64 6.61 -9.73 -6.69
N THR A 65 5.55 -9.71 -5.87
CA THR A 65 4.56 -8.62 -5.87
C THR A 65 5.18 -7.30 -5.43
N LEU A 66 6.06 -7.33 -4.42
CA LEU A 66 6.82 -6.17 -3.96
C LEU A 66 7.77 -5.67 -5.06
N LEU A 67 8.56 -6.56 -5.67
CA LEU A 67 9.57 -6.22 -6.69
C LEU A 67 8.96 -5.74 -8.02
N SER A 68 7.75 -6.17 -8.34
CA SER A 68 7.03 -5.76 -9.56
C SER A 68 6.15 -4.53 -9.37
N ALA A 69 5.96 -4.06 -8.13
CA ALA A 69 5.09 -2.94 -7.85
C ALA A 69 5.70 -1.62 -8.33
N LYS A 70 4.90 -0.83 -9.04
CA LYS A 70 5.23 0.52 -9.51
C LYS A 70 4.29 1.56 -8.94
N GLN A 71 4.79 2.79 -8.75
CA GLN A 71 3.95 3.90 -8.30
C GLN A 71 2.79 4.14 -9.28
N GLY A 72 3.12 4.31 -10.56
CA GLY A 72 2.17 4.67 -11.60
C GLY A 72 1.53 6.03 -11.30
N ASN A 73 0.19 6.07 -11.32
CA ASN A 73 -0.60 7.29 -11.06
C ASN A 73 -1.06 7.42 -9.59
N LYS A 74 -0.57 6.55 -8.69
CA LYS A 74 -0.91 6.62 -7.26
C LYS A 74 -0.07 7.68 -6.57
N LEU A 75 -0.59 8.23 -5.48
CA LEU A 75 0.22 9.00 -4.55
C LEU A 75 1.38 8.14 -4.04
N PHE A 76 2.55 8.74 -3.94
CA PHE A 76 3.75 8.08 -3.44
C PHE A 76 3.49 7.45 -2.07
N SER A 77 2.83 8.16 -1.15
CA SER A 77 2.51 7.67 0.19
C SER A 77 1.69 6.38 0.19
N ASP A 78 0.67 6.28 -0.67
CA ASP A 78 -0.22 5.12 -0.70
C ASP A 78 0.51 3.90 -1.25
N TRP A 79 1.34 4.11 -2.27
CA TRP A 79 2.17 3.07 -2.87
C TRP A 79 3.26 2.61 -1.90
N GLU A 80 3.94 3.54 -1.25
CA GLU A 80 5.01 3.29 -0.29
C GLU A 80 4.54 2.49 0.93
N ILE A 81 3.39 2.86 1.52
CA ILE A 81 2.76 2.13 2.62
C ILE A 81 2.45 0.70 2.19
N LYS A 82 1.94 0.51 0.97
CA LYS A 82 1.67 -0.82 0.42
C LYS A 82 2.94 -1.67 0.36
N LEU A 83 4.07 -1.10 -0.09
CA LEU A 83 5.35 -1.82 -0.16
C LEU A 83 5.89 -2.14 1.23
N LYS A 84 5.85 -1.18 2.17
CA LYS A 84 6.23 -1.43 3.58
C LYS A 84 5.39 -2.53 4.21
N ASN A 85 4.09 -2.57 3.95
CA ASN A 85 3.21 -3.63 4.47
C ASN A 85 3.58 -5.00 3.89
N LEU A 86 3.85 -5.10 2.59
CA LEU A 86 4.32 -6.35 1.98
C LEU A 86 5.65 -6.80 2.59
N ASN A 87 6.59 -5.87 2.81
CA ASN A 87 7.88 -6.19 3.41
C ASN A 87 7.74 -6.62 4.89
N ALA A 88 6.84 -5.98 5.63
CA ALA A 88 6.56 -6.32 7.02
C ALA A 88 5.95 -7.74 7.16
N LEU A 89 5.11 -8.17 6.22
CA LEU A 89 4.60 -9.54 6.18
C LEU A 89 5.75 -10.57 6.12
N LEU A 90 6.79 -10.28 5.33
CA LEU A 90 7.97 -11.15 5.20
C LEU A 90 8.89 -11.07 6.43
N SER A 91 9.05 -9.88 7.01
CA SER A 91 9.86 -9.67 8.21
C SER A 91 9.29 -10.43 9.42
N ASN A 92 7.97 -10.37 9.60
CA ASN A 92 7.29 -11.01 10.73
C ASN A 92 7.35 -12.54 10.69
N THR A 93 7.54 -13.15 9.51
CA THR A 93 7.72 -14.60 9.38
C THR A 93 9.18 -15.04 9.46
N LYS A 94 10.11 -14.12 9.74
CA LYS A 94 11.57 -14.35 9.67
C LYS A 94 12.01 -14.91 8.31
N SER A 95 11.29 -14.54 7.24
CA SER A 95 11.58 -15.00 5.88
C SER A 95 12.88 -14.37 5.37
N THR A 96 13.67 -15.17 4.64
CA THR A 96 14.82 -14.67 3.87
C THR A 96 14.41 -13.80 2.68
N CYS A 97 13.12 -13.75 2.35
CA CYS A 97 12.58 -12.92 1.26
C CYS A 97 12.39 -11.45 1.67
N CYS A 98 12.56 -11.08 2.94
CA CYS A 98 12.42 -9.70 3.40
C CYS A 98 13.54 -8.81 2.83
N LEU A 99 13.18 -7.63 2.33
CA LEU A 99 14.15 -6.61 1.92
C LEU A 99 14.67 -5.82 3.13
N SER A 100 15.96 -5.46 3.08
CA SER A 100 16.54 -4.46 3.98
C SER A 100 16.00 -3.06 3.68
N SER A 101 16.15 -2.11 4.60
CA SER A 101 15.73 -0.71 4.37
C SER A 101 16.38 -0.11 3.12
N THR A 102 17.66 -0.39 2.88
CA THR A 102 18.39 0.06 1.69
C THR A 102 17.83 -0.56 0.40
N ALA A 103 17.54 -1.87 0.41
CA ALA A 103 16.96 -2.53 -0.75
C ALA A 103 15.52 -2.06 -1.02
N LEU A 104 14.74 -1.79 0.03
CA LEU A 104 13.40 -1.23 -0.09
C LEU A 104 13.43 0.20 -0.63
N GLN A 105 14.39 1.03 -0.20
CA GLN A 105 14.60 2.36 -0.75
C GLN A 105 14.95 2.30 -2.25
N ALA A 106 15.92 1.47 -2.63
CA ALA A 106 16.28 1.28 -4.04
C ALA A 106 15.09 0.82 -4.89
N GLN A 107 14.24 -0.06 -4.35
CA GLN A 107 13.02 -0.50 -5.02
C GLN A 107 12.02 0.65 -5.23
N LEU A 108 11.88 1.54 -4.24
CA LEU A 108 11.03 2.73 -4.32
C LEU A 108 11.58 3.73 -5.35
N GLU A 109 12.89 3.95 -5.39
CA GLU A 109 13.54 4.86 -6.34
C GLU A 109 13.36 4.38 -7.79
N VAL A 110 13.68 3.11 -8.09
CA VAL A 110 13.65 2.58 -9.46
C VAL A 110 12.23 2.50 -10.04
N ASN A 111 11.22 2.34 -9.19
CA ASN A 111 9.82 2.17 -9.63
C ASN A 111 8.93 3.39 -9.31
N MET A 112 9.57 4.51 -8.95
CA MET A 112 8.94 5.79 -8.75
C MET A 112 8.33 6.32 -10.06
N ASN A 113 7.35 7.21 -9.95
CA ASN A 113 6.85 7.96 -11.08
C ASN A 113 8.00 8.77 -11.73
N PRO A 114 8.18 8.72 -13.07
CA PRO A 114 9.28 9.43 -13.75
C PRO A 114 9.28 10.95 -13.53
N ASP A 115 8.12 11.59 -13.46
CA ASP A 115 8.02 13.04 -13.24
C ASP A 115 8.47 13.42 -11.83
N LEU A 116 8.13 12.58 -10.85
CA LEU A 116 8.60 12.73 -9.47
C LEU A 116 10.11 12.50 -9.37
N CYS A 117 10.62 11.47 -10.06
CA CYS A 117 12.05 11.16 -10.13
C CYS A 117 12.84 12.34 -10.72
N ALA A 118 12.41 12.87 -11.87
CA ALA A 118 13.05 14.04 -12.49
C ALA A 118 13.03 15.28 -11.58
N LYS A 119 11.95 15.48 -10.80
CA LYS A 119 11.88 16.58 -9.82
C LYS A 119 12.85 16.37 -8.66
N LEU A 120 13.04 15.13 -8.22
CA LEU A 120 13.98 14.77 -7.16
C LEU A 120 15.43 15.05 -7.58
N ASP A 121 15.81 14.65 -8.79
CA ASP A 121 17.14 14.87 -9.36
C ASP A 121 17.48 16.37 -9.45
N ASN A 122 16.51 17.18 -9.88
CA ASN A 122 16.69 18.63 -9.95
C ASN A 122 16.88 19.32 -8.59
N MET A 123 16.39 18.71 -7.51
CA MET A 123 16.47 19.28 -6.16
C MET A 123 17.73 18.88 -5.39
N ASN A 124 18.57 17.98 -5.93
CA ASN A 124 19.73 17.43 -5.22
C ASN A 124 19.38 17.02 -3.78
N LEU A 125 18.31 16.23 -3.61
CA LEU A 125 17.74 15.95 -2.30
C LEU A 125 18.74 15.21 -1.40
N ILE A 126 19.24 15.91 -0.37
CA ILE A 126 20.04 15.28 0.68
C ILE A 126 19.09 14.87 1.82
N ALA A 127 19.00 13.57 2.08
CA ALA A 127 18.26 13.02 3.22
C ALA A 127 19.22 12.25 4.12
N SER A 128 19.16 12.51 5.43
CA SER A 128 20.00 11.87 6.45
C SER A 128 19.59 10.44 6.77
N THR A 129 18.29 10.15 6.66
CA THR A 129 17.73 8.83 6.96
C THR A 129 16.72 8.42 5.90
N PHE A 130 16.44 7.12 5.82
CA PHE A 130 15.37 6.60 4.97
C PHE A 130 14.02 7.23 5.31
N SER A 131 13.73 7.48 6.59
CA SER A 131 12.47 8.14 7.00
C SER A 131 12.38 9.58 6.50
N ASP A 132 13.49 10.33 6.59
CA ASP A 132 13.55 11.71 6.08
C ASP A 132 13.37 11.74 4.57
N TRP A 133 13.96 10.77 3.86
CA TRP A 133 13.81 10.63 2.41
C TRP A 133 12.35 10.39 2.03
N ILE A 134 11.66 9.44 2.68
CA ILE A 134 10.24 9.15 2.45
C ILE A 134 9.37 10.38 2.67
N HIS A 135 9.63 11.12 3.76
CA HIS A 135 8.87 12.33 4.07
C HIS A 135 9.01 13.38 2.97
N LYS A 136 10.24 13.72 2.58
CA LYS A 136 10.52 14.72 1.54
C LYS A 136 9.93 14.31 0.18
N VAL A 137 10.11 13.06 -0.24
CA VAL A 137 9.54 12.57 -1.51
C VAL A 137 8.00 12.64 -1.49
N THR A 138 7.37 12.33 -0.34
CA THR A 138 5.92 12.45 -0.18
C THR A 138 5.42 13.89 -0.33
N GLU A 139 6.14 14.87 0.21
CA GLU A 139 5.80 16.29 0.04
C GLU A 139 5.93 16.72 -1.43
N LEU A 140 7.01 16.30 -2.10
CA LEU A 140 7.24 16.62 -3.51
C LEU A 140 6.18 16.04 -4.44
N ASP A 141 5.74 14.81 -4.19
CA ASP A 141 4.68 14.13 -4.94
C ASP A 141 3.34 14.85 -4.79
N LYS A 142 3.01 15.29 -3.56
CA LYS A 142 1.81 16.11 -3.31
C LYS A 142 1.86 17.41 -4.09
N ASP A 143 2.97 18.13 -4.04
CA ASP A 143 3.14 19.39 -4.76
C ASP A 143 3.01 19.22 -6.27
N LEU A 144 3.58 18.14 -6.81
CA LEU A 144 3.46 17.80 -8.23
C LEU A 144 2.00 17.51 -8.59
N CYS A 145 1.30 16.73 -7.77
CA CYS A 145 -0.12 16.44 -7.96
C CYS A 145 -1.01 17.69 -7.90
N TYR A 146 -0.71 18.65 -7.00
CA TYR A 146 -1.45 19.91 -6.91
C TYR A 146 -1.14 20.84 -8.08
N GLY A 147 0.12 20.92 -8.51
CA GLY A 147 0.55 21.72 -9.67
C GLY A 147 -0.13 21.26 -10.96
N THR A 148 -0.09 19.96 -11.24
CA THR A 148 -0.69 19.37 -12.45
C THR A 148 -2.20 19.60 -12.53
N ARG A 149 -2.92 19.51 -11.40
CA ARG A 149 -4.37 19.80 -11.36
C ARG A 149 -4.69 21.27 -11.68
N LYS A 150 -3.88 22.22 -11.21
CA LYS A 150 -4.06 23.65 -11.51
C LYS A 150 -3.85 23.93 -13.00
N THR A 151 -2.80 23.38 -13.59
CA THR A 151 -2.50 23.57 -15.03
C THR A 151 -3.58 22.97 -15.93
N GLN A 152 -4.11 21.78 -15.57
CA GLN A 152 -5.22 21.16 -16.29
C GLN A 152 -6.55 21.91 -16.16
N ALA A 153 -6.81 22.56 -15.02
CA ALA A 153 -8.01 23.39 -14.84
C ALA A 153 -7.95 24.68 -15.68
N VAL A 154 -6.77 25.29 -15.80
CA VAL A 154 -6.58 26.51 -16.60
C VAL A 154 -6.65 26.23 -18.11
N GLY A 155 -6.14 25.08 -18.57
CA GLY A 155 -6.18 24.68 -19.99
C GLY A 155 -7.56 24.26 -20.53
N ARG A 156 -8.59 24.17 -19.66
CA ARG A 156 -9.98 23.84 -20.06
C ARG A 156 -10.92 25.05 -20.08
N ALA A 157 -10.45 26.26 -19.82
CA ALA A 157 -11.26 27.46 -19.98
C ALA A 157 -11.57 27.68 -21.48
N PRO A 158 -12.84 27.84 -21.91
CA PRO A 158 -13.14 28.10 -23.32
C PRO A 158 -12.55 29.45 -23.73
N LEU A 159 -11.81 29.48 -24.83
CA LEU A 159 -11.38 30.72 -25.49
C LEU A 159 -12.64 31.53 -25.81
N ARG A 160 -12.88 32.60 -25.04
CA ARG A 160 -13.98 33.54 -25.27
C ARG A 160 -13.63 34.31 -26.54
N SER A 161 -14.16 33.84 -27.68
CA SER A 161 -14.10 34.57 -28.95
C SER A 161 -14.78 35.92 -28.78
N THR A 162 -14.00 37.00 -28.80
CA THR A 162 -14.51 38.36 -28.91
C THR A 162 -14.85 38.63 -30.36
N ASN A 163 -16.08 38.29 -30.77
CA ASN A 163 -16.65 38.83 -32.00
C ASN A 163 -17.13 40.26 -31.71
N THR A 164 -16.27 41.22 -32.01
CA THR A 164 -16.65 42.62 -32.26
C THR A 164 -17.31 42.69 -33.63
N HIS A 165 -18.62 42.95 -33.68
CA HIS A 165 -19.29 43.40 -34.91
C HIS A 165 -19.66 44.88 -34.71
N PRO A 166 -19.18 45.80 -35.57
CA PRO A 166 -19.64 47.18 -35.59
C PRO A 166 -20.96 47.22 -36.35
N ASP A 167 -22.00 47.83 -35.78
CA ASP A 167 -23.06 48.53 -36.51
C ASP A 167 -24.06 49.15 -35.51
N SER A 168 -23.91 50.44 -35.27
CA SER A 168 -25.03 51.29 -34.85
C SER A 168 -24.69 52.74 -35.23
N ILE A 169 -24.87 53.05 -36.52
CA ILE A 169 -25.03 54.43 -36.97
C ILE A 169 -26.48 54.82 -36.65
N ILE A 170 -26.59 55.77 -35.73
CA ILE A 170 -27.84 56.38 -35.27
C ILE A 170 -28.40 57.26 -36.39
N ASN A 171 -29.61 56.93 -36.86
CA ASN A 171 -30.50 57.89 -37.51
C ASN A 171 -31.31 58.62 -36.44
N LYS A 172 -31.12 59.94 -36.32
CA LYS A 172 -32.14 60.85 -35.77
C LYS A 172 -32.17 62.14 -36.58
N LEU A 173 -33.35 62.39 -37.16
CA LEU A 173 -33.86 63.69 -37.58
C LEU A 173 -33.90 64.68 -36.42
#